data_AF-C6HYL7-F1
#
_entry.id   AF-C6HYL7-F1
#
_cell.length_a   1.000
_cell.length_b   1.000
_cell.length_c   1.000
_cell.angle_alpha   90.00
_cell.angle_beta   90.00
_cell.angle_gamma   90.00
#
_symmetry.space_group_name_H-M   'P 1'
#
loop_
_entity.id
_entity.type
_entity.pdbx_description
1 polymer ?
#
loop_
_entity_poly.entity_id
_entity_poly.type
_entity_poly.pdbx_seq_one_letter_code
_entity_poly.pdbx_strand_id
1 'polypeptide(L)'
;MNTSPFHCLTPSAEASFEGFFLETLSEVGSMNLVLAISSDDASRKMLESLHKITSGLLLLNAVYYESDHLRFLSRSETEDFYRRWNLPINWLRPEGQRLGAAKSREARTPVSLLQPLLLAHQISHIIATDPRVFSWASQSPRDAQIYSVEPSVLDMASAI
;
A
#
# COMPACT_ATOMS: atom_id res chain seq x y z
N MET A 1 11.09 22.37 -8.78
CA MET A 1 9.81 21.72 -9.11
C MET A 1 9.90 20.29 -8.62
N ASN A 2 9.11 19.91 -7.62
CA ASN A 2 9.14 18.56 -7.07
C ASN A 2 8.15 17.72 -7.89
N THR A 3 8.60 17.12 -8.97
CA THR A 3 7.79 16.20 -9.76
C THR A 3 7.72 14.89 -8.99
N SER A 4 6.62 14.64 -8.29
CA SER A 4 6.38 13.34 -7.67
C SER A 4 6.57 12.24 -8.73
N PRO A 5 7.34 11.18 -8.46
CA PRO A 5 7.51 10.08 -9.41
C PRO A 5 6.26 9.18 -9.51
N PHE A 6 5.20 9.52 -8.77
CA PHE A 6 3.95 8.75 -8.72
C PHE A 6 2.78 9.51 -9.32
N HIS A 7 2.01 8.82 -10.14
CA HIS A 7 0.75 9.30 -10.68
C HIS A 7 -0.37 9.00 -9.68
N CYS A 8 -0.95 10.06 -9.12
CA CYS A 8 -2.11 9.96 -8.23
C CYS A 8 -3.37 9.99 -9.08
N LEU A 9 -4.13 8.91 -9.05
CA LEU A 9 -5.28 8.70 -9.93
C LEU A 9 -6.58 8.73 -9.12
N THR A 10 -7.54 9.49 -9.63
CA THR A 10 -8.92 9.51 -9.16
C THR A 10 -9.85 9.53 -10.35
N PRO A 11 -11.02 8.87 -10.30
CA PRO A 11 -12.02 9.03 -11.34
C PRO A 11 -12.42 10.51 -11.47
N SER A 12 -12.67 10.95 -12.71
CA SER A 12 -13.29 12.25 -12.93
C SER A 12 -14.70 12.27 -12.33
N ALA A 13 -15.25 13.46 -12.05
CA ALA A 13 -16.56 13.60 -11.40
C ALA A 13 -17.71 12.90 -12.17
N GLU A 14 -17.54 12.68 -13.47
CA GLU A 14 -18.55 12.10 -14.36
C GLU A 14 -18.28 10.62 -14.69
N ALA A 15 -17.07 10.11 -14.40
CA ALA A 15 -16.71 8.74 -14.70
C ALA A 15 -17.17 7.78 -13.60
N SER A 16 -17.72 6.63 -14.00
CA SER A 16 -17.88 5.49 -13.09
C SER A 16 -16.52 5.01 -12.61
N PHE A 17 -16.43 4.57 -11.36
CA PHE A 17 -15.19 4.00 -10.83
C PHE A 17 -14.78 2.74 -11.60
N GLU A 18 -15.75 1.91 -11.99
CA GLU A 18 -15.54 0.67 -12.74
C GLU A 18 -14.84 0.91 -14.08
N GLY A 19 -15.34 1.85 -14.89
CA GLY A 19 -14.74 2.21 -16.17
C GLY A 19 -13.33 2.78 -15.98
N PHE A 20 -13.20 3.76 -15.07
CA PHE A 20 -11.91 4.36 -14.73
C PHE A 20 -10.87 3.32 -14.31
N PHE A 21 -11.25 2.35 -13.46
CA PHE A 21 -10.34 1.33 -12.98
C PHE A 21 -9.89 0.38 -14.09
N LEU A 22 -10.83 -0.08 -14.94
CA LEU A 22 -10.50 -0.98 -16.04
C LEU A 22 -9.62 -0.31 -17.10
N GLU A 23 -9.87 0.96 -17.41
CA GLU A 23 -9.02 1.74 -18.31
C GLU A 23 -7.61 1.91 -17.74
N THR A 24 -7.51 2.34 -16.47
CA THR A 24 -6.23 2.45 -15.76
C THR A 24 -5.47 1.13 -15.76
N LEU A 25 -6.17 0.03 -15.46
CA LEU A 25 -5.59 -1.30 -15.44
C LEU A 25 -5.07 -1.72 -16.81
N SER A 26 -5.81 -1.40 -17.88
CA SER A 26 -5.40 -1.70 -19.25
C SER A 26 -4.17 -0.91 -19.70
N GLU A 27 -4.01 0.32 -19.21
CA GLU A 27 -2.88 1.19 -19.58
C GLU A 27 -1.61 0.85 -18.79
N VAL A 28 -1.75 0.62 -17.49
CA VAL A 28 -0.62 0.59 -16.54
C VAL A 28 -0.27 -0.85 -16.11
N GLY A 29 -1.25 -1.74 -16.09
CA GLY A 29 -1.15 -3.09 -15.54
C GLY A 29 -1.23 -3.13 -14.00
N SER A 30 -1.75 -4.24 -13.46
CA SER A 30 -1.99 -4.38 -12.00
C SER A 30 -0.70 -4.33 -11.17
N MET A 31 0.43 -4.77 -11.74
CA MET A 31 1.71 -4.82 -11.03
C MET A 31 2.29 -3.44 -10.72
N ASN A 32 1.97 -2.43 -11.53
CA ASN A 32 2.47 -1.06 -11.38
C ASN A 32 1.49 -0.14 -10.61
N LEU A 33 0.36 -0.70 -10.20
CA LEU A 33 -0.76 0.00 -9.55
C LEU A 33 -0.87 -0.43 -8.09
N VAL A 34 -1.07 0.52 -7.19
CA VAL A 34 -1.43 0.25 -5.79
C VAL A 34 -2.76 0.90 -5.42
N LEU A 35 -3.52 0.22 -4.57
CA LEU A 35 -4.71 0.76 -3.92
C LEU A 35 -4.37 1.21 -2.50
N ALA A 36 -4.76 2.43 -2.14
CA ALA A 36 -4.75 2.85 -0.74
C ALA A 36 -6.11 2.59 -0.10
N ILE A 37 -6.15 1.66 0.84
CA ILE A 37 -7.38 1.15 1.44
C ILE A 37 -7.42 1.53 2.93
N SER A 38 -8.57 2.00 3.40
CA SER A 38 -8.86 2.20 4.83
C SER A 38 -10.12 1.44 5.25
N SER A 39 -10.56 1.63 6.49
CA SER A 39 -11.83 1.11 7.01
C SER A 39 -13.05 1.97 6.66
N ASP A 40 -12.88 3.08 5.95
CA ASP A 40 -13.97 4.01 5.64
C ASP A 40 -14.97 3.46 4.59
N ASP A 41 -16.12 4.12 4.49
CA ASP A 41 -17.17 3.76 3.54
C ASP A 41 -16.74 3.92 2.08
N ALA A 42 -15.86 4.87 1.79
CA ALA A 42 -15.38 5.11 0.43
C ALA A 42 -14.51 3.94 -0.06
N SER A 43 -13.57 3.49 0.76
CA SER A 43 -12.75 2.30 0.54
C SER A 43 -13.61 1.06 0.44
N ARG A 44 -14.66 0.96 1.28
CA ARG A 44 -15.63 -0.14 1.22
C ARG A 44 -16.32 -0.20 -0.16
N LYS A 45 -16.86 0.92 -0.64
CA LYS A 45 -17.51 1.01 -1.96
C LYS A 45 -16.54 0.70 -3.09
N MET A 46 -15.31 1.20 -3.00
CA MET A 46 -14.24 0.88 -3.95
C MET A 46 -13.99 -0.63 -4.02
N LEU A 47 -13.88 -1.31 -2.88
CA LEU A 47 -13.70 -2.77 -2.82
C LEU A 47 -14.90 -3.55 -3.37
N GLU A 48 -16.13 -3.09 -3.11
CA GLU A 48 -17.33 -3.69 -3.70
C GLU A 48 -17.33 -3.59 -5.23
N SER A 49 -16.96 -2.42 -5.78
CA SER A 49 -16.83 -2.24 -7.23
C SER A 49 -15.70 -3.09 -7.82
N LEU A 50 -14.54 -3.14 -7.15
CA LEU A 50 -13.41 -3.98 -7.57
C LEU A 50 -13.78 -5.46 -7.61
N HIS A 51 -14.49 -5.96 -6.59
CA HIS A 51 -14.96 -7.34 -6.57
C HIS A 51 -15.88 -7.63 -7.76
N LYS A 52 -16.83 -6.74 -8.05
CA LYS A 52 -17.77 -6.90 -9.18
C LYS A 52 -17.05 -6.99 -10.52
N ILE A 53 -16.05 -6.13 -10.76
CA ILE A 53 -15.40 -6.04 -12.09
C ILE A 53 -14.25 -7.02 -12.28
N THR A 54 -13.57 -7.44 -11.21
CA THR A 54 -12.44 -8.38 -11.30
C THR A 54 -12.86 -9.82 -11.05
N SER A 55 -14.08 -10.05 -10.55
CA SER A 55 -14.56 -11.36 -10.09
C SER A 55 -13.62 -12.05 -9.09
N GLY A 56 -12.76 -11.30 -8.39
CA GLY A 56 -11.78 -11.86 -7.46
C GLY A 56 -10.61 -12.62 -8.10
N LEU A 57 -10.41 -12.50 -9.42
CA LEU A 57 -9.36 -13.23 -10.13
C LEU A 57 -8.07 -12.44 -10.28
N LEU A 58 -8.15 -11.12 -10.16
CA LEU A 58 -7.02 -10.23 -10.37
C LEU A 58 -6.28 -9.97 -9.06
N LEU A 59 -5.00 -10.35 -9.02
CA LEU A 59 -4.11 -9.97 -7.93
C LEU A 59 -3.82 -8.46 -8.00
N LEU A 60 -4.12 -7.75 -6.90
CA LEU A 60 -3.94 -6.30 -6.79
C LEU A 60 -2.91 -5.97 -5.72
N ASN A 61 -2.11 -4.92 -5.91
CA ASN A 61 -1.28 -4.40 -4.83
C ASN A 61 -2.06 -3.41 -3.97
N ALA A 62 -1.84 -3.41 -2.67
CA ALA A 62 -2.43 -2.41 -1.79
C ALA A 62 -1.56 -2.04 -0.60
N VAL A 63 -1.82 -0.84 -0.07
CA VAL A 63 -1.41 -0.39 1.25
C VAL A 63 -2.64 -0.18 2.10
N TYR A 64 -2.54 -0.48 3.40
CA TYR A 64 -3.59 -0.21 4.35
C TYR A 64 -3.20 0.95 5.26
N TYR A 65 -4.14 1.84 5.55
CA TYR A 65 -3.92 3.00 6.41
C TYR A 65 -5.09 3.25 7.34
N GLU A 66 -4.80 3.87 8.50
CA GLU A 66 -5.78 4.30 9.48
C GLU A 66 -5.45 5.72 9.94
N SER A 67 -6.45 6.61 9.92
CA SER A 67 -6.29 8.03 10.28
C SER A 67 -5.13 8.69 9.50
N ASP A 68 -3.96 8.86 10.13
CA ASP A 68 -2.76 9.50 9.58
C ASP A 68 -1.51 8.61 9.69
N HIS A 69 -1.67 7.29 9.62
CA HIS A 69 -0.54 6.34 9.62
C HIS A 69 -0.82 5.13 8.72
N LEU A 70 0.25 4.54 8.19
CA LEU A 70 0.20 3.24 7.53
C LEU A 70 0.06 2.14 8.59
N ARG A 71 -0.63 1.06 8.23
CA ARG A 71 -0.76 -0.12 9.09
C ARG A 71 -0.58 -1.38 8.26
N PHE A 72 0.31 -2.25 8.71
CA PHE A 72 0.51 -3.55 8.07
C PHE A 72 -0.40 -4.58 8.74
N LEU A 73 -1.36 -5.11 7.97
CA LEU A 73 -2.30 -6.10 8.46
C LEU A 73 -1.55 -7.34 9.00
N SER A 74 -2.05 -7.93 10.07
CA SER A 74 -1.62 -9.26 10.50
C SER A 74 -2.09 -10.33 9.52
N ARG A 75 -1.58 -11.56 9.66
CA ARG A 75 -2.00 -12.68 8.82
C ARG A 75 -3.51 -12.94 8.95
N SER A 76 -4.04 -12.95 10.17
CA SER A 76 -5.47 -13.14 10.40
C SER A 76 -6.31 -12.03 9.77
N GLU A 77 -5.88 -10.78 9.86
CA GLU A 77 -6.59 -9.66 9.23
C GLU A 77 -6.54 -9.73 7.71
N THR A 78 -5.43 -10.18 7.12
CA THR A 78 -5.35 -10.46 5.67
C THR A 78 -6.29 -11.59 5.26
N GLU A 79 -6.38 -12.67 6.05
CA GLU A 79 -7.31 -13.78 5.78
C GLU A 79 -8.77 -13.33 5.90
N ASP A 80 -9.11 -12.54 6.93
CA ASP A 80 -10.45 -12.00 7.11
C ASP A 80 -10.83 -11.01 6.01
N PHE A 81 -9.87 -10.18 5.56
CA PHE A 81 -10.06 -9.31 4.40
C PHE A 81 -10.37 -10.13 3.15
N TYR A 82 -9.59 -11.19 2.88
CA TYR A 82 -9.81 -12.05 1.72
C TYR A 82 -11.18 -12.74 1.80
N ARG A 83 -11.57 -13.28 2.95
CA ARG A 83 -12.90 -13.90 3.14
C ARG A 83 -14.04 -12.93 2.91
N ARG A 84 -13.88 -11.68 3.36
CA ARG A 84 -14.93 -10.65 3.25
C ARG A 84 -15.10 -10.15 1.82
N TRP A 85 -14.00 -9.90 1.13
CA TRP A 85 -14.01 -9.21 -0.17
C TRP A 85 -13.82 -10.15 -1.36
N ASN A 86 -13.33 -11.36 -1.13
CA ASN A 86 -12.89 -12.31 -2.16
C ASN A 86 -12.00 -11.61 -3.21
N LEU A 87 -11.04 -10.81 -2.74
CA LEU A 87 -10.09 -10.07 -3.56
C LEU A 87 -8.67 -10.49 -3.16
N PRO A 88 -7.89 -11.11 -4.07
CA PRO A 88 -6.50 -11.42 -3.80
C PRO A 88 -5.70 -10.12 -3.80
N ILE A 89 -5.17 -9.75 -2.63
CA ILE A 89 -4.37 -8.54 -2.44
C ILE A 89 -2.96 -8.90 -2.01
N ASN A 90 -1.98 -8.36 -2.72
CA ASN A 90 -0.59 -8.27 -2.31
C ASN A 90 -0.39 -6.99 -1.47
N TRP A 91 -0.35 -7.15 -0.15
CA TRP A 91 -0.13 -6.04 0.77
C TRP A 91 1.34 -5.59 0.76
N LEU A 92 1.61 -4.37 0.32
CA LEU A 92 2.96 -3.83 0.28
C LEU A 92 3.53 -3.67 1.69
N ARG A 93 4.78 -4.11 1.87
CA ARG A 93 5.51 -4.08 3.15
C ARG A 93 6.98 -3.74 2.92
N PRO A 94 7.70 -3.20 3.92
CA PRO A 94 9.14 -3.04 3.84
C PRO A 94 9.84 -4.39 3.62
N GLU A 95 10.93 -4.38 2.86
CA GLU A 95 11.75 -5.58 2.66
C GLU A 95 12.21 -6.16 4.00
N GLY A 96 12.21 -7.50 4.12
CA GLY A 96 12.54 -8.20 5.37
C GLY A 96 11.34 -8.46 6.31
N GLN A 97 10.22 -7.77 6.16
CA GLN A 97 8.98 -8.07 6.90
C GLN A 97 8.06 -9.00 6.11
N ARG A 98 8.40 -10.30 6.08
CA ARG A 98 7.52 -11.35 5.51
C ARG A 98 6.23 -11.47 6.33
N LEU A 99 5.14 -11.88 5.67
CA LEU A 99 3.87 -12.26 6.31
C LEU A 99 4.15 -13.24 7.47
N GLY A 100 3.97 -12.77 8.71
CA GLY A 100 4.21 -13.55 9.93
C GLY A 100 5.42 -13.13 10.77
N ALA A 101 6.34 -12.29 10.27
CA ALA A 101 7.48 -11.79 11.03
C ALA A 101 7.19 -10.46 11.77
N ALA A 102 6.14 -9.74 11.38
CA ALA A 102 5.71 -8.54 12.07
C ALA A 102 5.08 -8.94 13.42
N LYS A 103 5.82 -8.74 14.51
CA LYS A 103 5.25 -8.80 15.86
C LYS A 103 4.03 -7.89 15.89
N SER A 104 2.90 -8.45 16.30
CA SER A 104 1.57 -7.83 16.40
C SER A 104 1.52 -6.72 17.45
N ARG A 105 2.26 -5.65 17.24
CA ARG A 105 2.09 -4.40 18.00
C ARG A 105 2.10 -3.28 17.00
N GLU A 106 0.91 -2.76 16.68
CA GLU A 106 0.51 -1.34 16.72
C GLU A 106 1.58 -0.25 16.54
N ALA A 107 2.67 -0.52 15.83
CA ALA A 107 3.67 0.45 15.49
C ALA A 107 3.06 1.30 14.39
N ARG A 108 2.42 2.40 14.81
CA ARG A 108 1.87 3.43 13.93
C ARG A 108 2.96 3.80 12.93
N THR A 109 2.84 3.29 11.72
CA THR A 109 3.90 3.41 10.73
C THR A 109 3.74 4.78 10.08
N PRO A 110 4.77 5.64 10.09
CA PRO A 110 4.62 7.01 9.62
C PRO A 110 4.24 7.04 8.14
N VAL A 111 3.42 8.01 7.73
CA VAL A 111 2.98 8.15 6.33
C VAL A 111 4.12 8.49 5.37
N SER A 112 5.23 9.02 5.88
CA SER A 112 6.47 9.26 5.11
C SER A 112 7.09 7.98 4.56
N LEU A 113 6.65 6.81 5.02
CA LEU A 113 7.05 5.52 4.45
C LEU A 113 6.35 5.15 3.16
N LEU A 114 5.25 5.82 2.81
CA LEU A 114 4.51 5.46 1.62
C LEU A 114 5.41 5.60 0.39
N GLN A 115 6.09 6.72 0.22
CA GLN A 115 6.95 6.94 -0.94
C GLN A 115 8.06 5.88 -1.09
N PRO A 116 8.89 5.59 -0.06
CA PRO A 116 9.86 4.51 -0.10
C PRO A 116 9.27 3.13 -0.45
N LEU A 117 8.11 2.79 0.10
CA LEU A 117 7.45 1.51 -0.18
C LEU A 117 7.09 1.39 -1.65
N LEU A 118 6.53 2.44 -2.24
CA LEU A 118 6.14 2.41 -3.64
C LEU A 118 7.35 2.30 -4.57
N LEU A 119 8.44 3.01 -4.27
CA LEU A 119 9.70 2.88 -5.02
C LEU A 119 10.27 1.46 -4.92
N ALA A 120 10.33 0.89 -3.72
CA ALA A 120 10.88 -0.45 -3.49
C ALA A 120 10.09 -1.54 -4.26
N HIS A 121 8.77 -1.35 -4.40
CA HIS A 121 7.89 -2.27 -5.12
C HIS A 121 7.68 -1.89 -6.59
N GLN A 122 8.45 -0.93 -7.13
CA GLN A 122 8.36 -0.44 -8.52
C GLN A 122 6.95 0.02 -8.93
N ILE A 123 6.17 0.50 -7.96
CA ILE A 123 4.84 1.06 -8.21
C ILE A 123 5.01 2.45 -8.81
N SER A 124 4.17 2.80 -9.78
CA SER A 124 4.15 4.14 -10.38
C SER A 124 2.81 4.84 -10.23
N HIS A 125 1.73 4.10 -9.95
CA HIS A 125 0.37 4.65 -9.91
C HIS A 125 -0.33 4.29 -8.59
N ILE A 126 -1.03 5.27 -8.02
CA ILE A 126 -1.79 5.13 -6.77
C ILE A 126 -3.23 5.52 -7.02
N ILE A 127 -4.16 4.66 -6.63
CA ILE A 127 -5.58 5.00 -6.48
C ILE A 127 -5.89 5.09 -4.99
N ALA A 128 -6.43 6.23 -4.57
CA ALA A 128 -6.87 6.45 -3.20
C ALA A 128 -8.22 7.16 -3.18
N THR A 129 -9.05 6.81 -2.20
CA THR A 129 -10.32 7.51 -1.92
C THR A 129 -10.13 8.76 -1.07
N ASP A 130 -9.06 8.81 -0.28
CA ASP A 130 -8.67 9.99 0.52
C ASP A 130 -7.53 10.76 -0.19
N PRO A 131 -7.77 12.01 -0.64
CA PRO A 131 -6.76 12.83 -1.31
C PRO A 131 -5.51 13.10 -0.47
N ARG A 132 -5.58 12.99 0.85
CA ARG A 132 -4.41 13.18 1.74
C ARG A 132 -3.32 12.15 1.46
N VAL A 133 -3.69 10.94 1.03
CA VAL A 133 -2.74 9.89 0.66
C VAL A 133 -1.81 10.33 -0.47
N PHE A 134 -2.31 11.13 -1.42
CA PHE A 134 -1.51 11.66 -2.52
C PHE A 134 -0.41 12.60 -2.02
N SER A 135 -0.71 13.38 -0.97
CA SER A 135 0.30 14.20 -0.33
C SER A 135 1.40 13.34 0.30
N TRP A 136 1.06 12.20 0.91
CA TRP A 136 2.02 11.28 1.53
C TRP A 136 2.93 10.61 0.49
N ALA A 137 2.39 10.24 -0.67
CA ALA A 137 3.17 9.67 -1.77
C ALA A 137 4.15 10.67 -2.39
N SER A 138 3.90 11.97 -2.25
CA SER A 138 4.82 13.02 -2.71
C SER A 138 5.88 13.41 -1.67
N GLN A 139 5.78 12.92 -0.43
CA GLN A 139 6.71 13.25 0.64
C GLN A 139 8.02 12.46 0.51
N SER A 140 9.13 13.18 0.34
CA SER A 140 10.47 12.61 0.51
C SER A 140 10.64 12.04 1.92
N PRO A 141 11.22 10.83 2.08
CA PRO A 141 11.55 10.31 3.40
C PRO A 141 12.49 11.32 4.07
N ARG A 142 12.06 11.90 5.20
CA ARG A 142 12.87 12.89 5.91
C ARG A 142 14.17 12.31 6.45
N ASP A 143 14.23 11.00 6.65
CA ASP A 143 15.45 10.28 7.02
C ASP A 143 15.40 8.85 6.48
N ALA A 144 16.26 8.53 5.51
CA ALA A 144 16.45 7.17 5.00
C ALA A 144 17.10 6.20 6.04
N GLN A 145 17.44 6.70 7.24
CA GLN A 145 18.18 5.94 8.26
C GLN A 145 17.29 5.06 9.16
N ILE A 146 15.96 5.13 9.07
CA ILE A 146 15.07 4.35 9.97
C ILE A 146 14.91 2.89 9.51
N TYR A 147 15.32 2.55 8.29
CA TYR A 147 15.15 1.20 7.70
C TYR A 147 16.44 0.40 7.53
N SER A 148 17.60 0.96 7.87
CA SER A 148 18.87 0.23 7.94
C SER A 148 19.21 -0.12 9.38
N VAL A 149 18.59 -1.19 9.89
CA VAL A 149 19.25 -1.98 10.94
C VAL A 149 19.64 -3.30 10.30
N GLU A 150 20.79 -3.32 9.64
CA GLU A 150 21.56 -4.56 9.57
C GLU A 150 21.97 -4.91 11.00
N PRO A 151 21.66 -6.09 11.55
CA PRO A 151 22.46 -6.65 12.61
C PRO A 151 23.59 -7.43 11.94
N SER A 152 24.71 -6.78 11.62
CA SER A 152 25.90 -7.47 11.10
C SER A 152 27.08 -7.38 12.06
N VAL A 153 27.11 -8.38 12.96
CA VAL A 153 28.29 -9.13 13.41
C VAL A 153 29.55 -8.31 13.78
N LEU A 154 29.53 -7.55 14.88
CA LEU A 154 30.78 -7.09 15.49
C LEU A 154 30.83 -7.02 17.02
N ASP A 155 29.80 -7.48 17.74
CA ASP A 155 29.76 -7.45 19.21
C ASP A 155 30.15 -8.77 19.91
N MET A 156 30.75 -9.74 19.20
CA MET A 156 31.24 -10.99 19.81
C MET A 156 32.77 -11.14 19.83
N ALA A 157 33.54 -10.05 19.75
CA ALA A 157 35.01 -10.11 19.77
C ALA A 157 35.68 -9.28 20.88
N SER A 158 34.96 -8.94 21.95
CA SER A 158 35.54 -8.27 23.14
C SER A 158 35.09 -8.95 24.43
N ALA A 159 35.35 -10.25 24.53
CA ALA A 159 35.40 -10.97 25.78
C ALA A 159 36.51 -12.03 25.68
N ILE A 160 37.77 -11.55 25.71
CA ILE A 160 38.93 -12.34 26.11
C ILE A 160 39.53 -11.63 27.31
#